data_AF-A0A2N9NRX8-F1
#
_entry.id   AF-A0A2N9NRX8-F1
#
_cell.length_a   1.000
_cell.length_b   1.000
_cell.length_c   1.000
_cell.angle_alpha   90.00
_cell.angle_beta   90.00
_cell.angle_gamma   90.00
#
_symmetry.space_group_name_H-M   'P 1'
#
loop_
_entity.id
_entity.type
_entity.pdbx_description
1 polymer ?
#
loop_
_entity_poly.entity_id
_entity_poly.type
_entity_poly.pdbx_seq_one_letter_code
_entity_poly.pdbx_strand_id
1 'polypeptide(L)'
;MAKRRDSAYHAGRRSDAWLKIKSRQTVECAIIGYTKGEGDRQETFGALHLAQRRDGDMKYIGKVGSGFDERLLRDVWSEISGLTKVKRPVIVPTNDSRSVWVEPQVVCEVQFASETQEGLLREPVFVRLRPDLTAT
;
A
#
# COMPACT_ATOMS: atom_id res chain seq x y z
N MET A 1 13.06 -11.53 -16.77
CA MET A 1 12.21 -11.74 -17.97
C MET A 1 12.52 -13.13 -18.47
N ALA A 2 11.51 -14.00 -18.60
CA ALA A 2 11.69 -15.33 -19.19
C ALA A 2 11.05 -15.36 -20.58
N LYS A 3 11.75 -15.89 -21.58
CA LYS A 3 11.24 -16.07 -22.94
C LYS A 3 11.39 -17.53 -23.34
N ARG A 4 10.37 -18.12 -23.96
CA ARG A 4 10.42 -19.50 -24.44
C ARG A 4 11.37 -19.57 -25.64
N ARG A 5 12.38 -20.45 -25.56
CA ARG A 5 13.48 -20.52 -26.53
C ARG A 5 13.01 -20.78 -27.97
N ASP A 6 11.97 -21.58 -28.13
CA ASP A 6 11.37 -22.04 -29.38
C ASP A 6 10.23 -21.14 -29.88
N SER A 7 9.95 -20.02 -29.22
CA SER A 7 8.85 -19.12 -29.62
C SER A 7 9.24 -18.14 -30.73
N ALA A 8 8.34 -17.95 -31.68
CA ALA A 8 8.44 -16.88 -32.67
C ALA A 8 8.10 -15.52 -32.07
N TYR A 9 8.67 -14.46 -32.63
CA TYR A 9 8.30 -13.09 -32.28
C TYR A 9 7.00 -12.70 -32.99
N HIS A 10 5.97 -12.35 -32.22
CA HIS A 10 4.69 -11.89 -32.75
C HIS A 10 4.49 -10.40 -32.48
N ALA A 11 4.84 -9.55 -33.45
CA ALA A 11 4.67 -8.10 -33.32
C ALA A 11 3.19 -7.74 -33.08
N GLY A 12 2.94 -6.84 -32.13
CA GLY A 12 1.59 -6.37 -31.79
C GLY A 12 0.70 -7.38 -31.04
N ARG A 13 1.18 -8.60 -30.78
CA ARG A 13 0.39 -9.66 -30.13
C ARG A 13 0.96 -10.03 -28.77
N ARG A 14 0.12 -10.01 -27.74
CA ARG A 14 0.47 -10.57 -26.42
C ARG A 14 0.53 -12.09 -26.53
N SER A 15 1.67 -12.68 -26.19
CA SER A 15 1.86 -14.13 -26.10
C SER A 15 2.26 -14.54 -24.68
N ASP A 16 1.96 -15.77 -24.31
CA ASP A 16 2.40 -16.42 -23.06
C ASP A 16 3.88 -16.85 -23.12
N ALA A 17 4.49 -16.80 -24.30
CA ALA A 17 5.89 -17.13 -24.50
C ALA A 17 6.86 -16.16 -23.79
N TRP A 18 6.39 -14.98 -23.36
CA TRP A 18 7.18 -13.95 -22.69
C TRP A 18 6.60 -13.66 -21.29
N LEU A 19 7.24 -14.17 -20.24
CA LEU A 19 6.75 -14.09 -18.85
C LEU A 19 7.55 -13.07 -18.02
N LYS A 20 6.88 -11.99 -17.61
CA LYS A 20 7.46 -10.98 -16.71
C LYS A 20 7.37 -11.44 -15.26
N ILE A 21 8.37 -12.21 -14.86
CA ILE A 21 8.56 -12.64 -13.48
C ILE A 21 9.16 -11.48 -12.69
N LYS A 22 8.44 -10.99 -11.67
CA LYS A 22 8.89 -9.96 -10.73
C LYS A 22 9.07 -10.61 -9.36
N SER A 23 10.23 -10.44 -8.72
CA SER A 23 10.35 -10.71 -7.29
C SER A 23 9.64 -9.60 -6.52
N ARG A 24 8.98 -9.95 -5.43
CA ARG A 24 8.26 -9.04 -4.54
C ARG A 24 8.72 -9.30 -3.12
N GLN A 25 8.85 -8.24 -2.34
CA GLN A 25 9.13 -8.29 -0.91
C GLN A 25 7.85 -7.97 -0.15
N THR A 26 7.75 -8.45 1.09
CA THR A 26 6.59 -8.21 1.97
C THR A 26 7.07 -7.52 3.23
N VAL A 27 6.27 -6.58 3.74
CA VAL A 27 6.56 -5.84 4.95
C VAL A 27 5.30 -5.59 5.76
N GLU A 28 5.45 -5.53 7.07
CA GLU A 28 4.42 -5.12 8.01
C GLU A 28 4.58 -3.63 8.33
N CYS A 29 3.46 -2.90 8.31
CA CYS A 29 3.44 -1.46 8.51
C CYS A 29 2.12 -0.99 9.12
N ALA A 30 2.18 0.09 9.91
CA ALA A 30 1.03 0.73 10.49
C ALA A 30 0.34 1.66 9.49
N ILE A 31 -0.99 1.70 9.55
CA ILE A 31 -1.80 2.68 8.82
C ILE A 31 -1.83 3.96 9.63
N ILE A 32 -1.33 5.05 9.07
CA ILE A 32 -1.26 6.37 9.72
C ILE A 32 -2.27 7.39 9.16
N GLY A 33 -3.05 6.98 8.17
CA GLY A 33 -3.96 7.87 7.47
C GLY A 33 -4.46 7.28 6.17
N TYR A 34 -5.32 8.02 5.50
CA TYR A 34 -5.87 7.67 4.21
C TYR A 34 -6.18 8.92 3.38
N THR A 35 -6.14 8.79 2.06
CA THR A 35 -6.64 9.81 1.13
C THR A 35 -8.13 9.55 0.89
N LYS A 36 -8.96 10.61 0.87
CA LYS A 36 -10.38 10.47 0.50
C LYS A 36 -10.54 9.84 -0.88
N GLY A 37 -11.48 8.90 -1.02
CA GLY A 37 -11.75 8.24 -2.30
C GLY A 37 -12.43 9.16 -3.32
N GLU A 38 -12.33 8.78 -4.59
CA GLU A 38 -12.95 9.46 -5.73
C GLU A 38 -13.68 8.43 -6.62
N GLY A 39 -14.63 8.90 -7.44
CA GLY A 39 -15.45 8.05 -8.31
C GLY A 39 -16.13 6.92 -7.51
N ASP A 40 -15.93 5.68 -7.96
CA ASP A 40 -16.49 4.47 -7.34
C ASP A 40 -16.04 4.25 -5.89
N ARG A 41 -15.00 4.95 -5.42
CA ARG A 41 -14.49 4.88 -4.05
C ARG A 41 -14.89 6.06 -3.16
N GLN A 42 -15.80 6.93 -3.60
CA GLN A 42 -16.20 8.13 -2.83
C GLN A 42 -16.65 7.85 -1.39
N GLU A 43 -17.32 6.72 -1.16
CA GLU A 43 -17.82 6.35 0.18
C GLU A 43 -16.75 5.75 1.10
N THR A 44 -15.53 5.59 0.59
CA THR A 44 -14.43 4.89 1.28
C THR A 44 -13.12 5.70 1.15
N PHE A 45 -11.99 5.02 0.89
CA PHE A 45 -10.68 5.65 0.76
C PHE A 45 -10.08 5.41 -0.64
N GLY A 46 -9.23 6.34 -1.08
CA GLY A 46 -8.48 6.21 -2.32
C GLY A 46 -7.19 5.42 -2.14
N ALA A 47 -6.42 5.77 -1.10
CA ALA A 47 -5.17 5.11 -0.73
C ALA A 47 -4.93 5.22 0.77
N LEU A 48 -4.17 4.28 1.35
CA LEU A 48 -3.72 4.31 2.73
C LEU A 48 -2.31 4.89 2.81
N HIS A 49 -2.06 5.72 3.82
CA HIS A 49 -0.72 6.17 4.20
C HIS A 49 -0.12 5.19 5.20
N LEU A 50 1.11 4.78 4.94
CA LEU A 50 1.80 3.73 5.68
C LEU A 50 3.02 4.29 6.40
N ALA A 51 3.26 3.78 7.60
CA ALA A 51 4.51 4.00 8.32
C ALA A 51 5.05 2.69 8.89
N GLN A 52 6.36 2.59 9.00
CA GLN A 52 7.05 1.48 9.64
C GLN A 52 7.87 1.99 10.80
N ARG A 53 7.88 1.23 11.90
CA ARG A 53 8.77 1.48 13.04
C ARG A 53 10.19 1.07 12.66
N ARG A 54 11.13 2.02 12.66
CA ARG A 54 12.56 1.81 12.40
C ARG A 54 13.35 2.55 13.48
N ASP A 55 14.26 1.84 14.14
CA ASP A 55 15.17 2.40 15.14
C ASP A 55 14.46 3.17 16.27
N GLY A 56 13.25 2.73 16.64
CA GLY A 56 12.46 3.36 17.70
C GLY A 56 11.48 4.44 17.22
N ASP A 57 11.60 4.90 15.98
CA ASP A 57 10.74 5.93 15.39
C ASP A 57 9.79 5.35 14.34
N MET A 58 8.59 5.92 14.20
CA MET A 58 7.79 5.67 12.99
C MET A 58 8.31 6.50 11.82
N LYS A 59 8.61 5.85 10.69
CA LYS A 59 9.01 6.48 9.43
C LYS A 59 7.95 6.23 8.37
N TYR A 60 7.63 7.26 7.60
CA TYR A 60 6.69 7.15 6.49
C TYR A 60 7.30 6.32 5.36
N ILE A 61 6.56 5.32 4.86
CA ILE A 61 7.05 4.40 3.81
C ILE A 61 6.24 4.51 2.51
N GLY A 62 5.29 5.43 2.42
CA GLY A 62 4.54 5.69 1.19
C GLY A 62 3.03 5.43 1.32
N LYS A 63 2.38 5.35 0.16
CA LYS A 63 0.93 5.14 0.05
C LYS A 63 0.58 3.90 -0.76
N VAL A 64 -0.49 3.21 -0.39
CA VAL A 64 -1.01 2.04 -1.11
C VAL A 64 -2.47 2.23 -1.50
N GLY A 65 -2.78 2.14 -2.79
CA GLY A 65 -4.14 2.26 -3.34
C GLY A 65 -4.58 1.03 -4.15
N SER A 66 -3.72 0.01 -4.24
CA SER A 66 -3.95 -1.21 -5.02
C SER A 66 -3.91 -2.45 -4.13
N GLY A 67 -4.48 -3.56 -4.61
CA GLY A 67 -4.60 -4.81 -3.83
C GLY A 67 -5.92 -4.95 -3.06
N PHE A 68 -6.86 -4.03 -3.26
CA PHE A 68 -8.19 -4.07 -2.65
C PHE A 68 -9.23 -4.58 -3.65
N ASP A 69 -9.93 -5.66 -3.30
CA ASP A 69 -11.26 -5.94 -3.84
C ASP A 69 -12.32 -5.14 -3.06
N GLU A 70 -13.56 -5.10 -3.54
CA GLU A 70 -14.62 -4.30 -2.91
C GLU A 70 -14.92 -4.71 -1.45
N ARG A 71 -14.84 -6.00 -1.15
CA ARG A 71 -15.11 -6.51 0.21
C ARG A 71 -13.99 -6.07 1.14
N LEU A 72 -12.75 -6.31 0.75
CA LEU A 72 -11.56 -5.93 1.51
C LEU A 72 -11.49 -4.43 1.73
N LEU A 73 -11.92 -3.64 0.75
CA LEU A 73 -11.97 -2.19 0.87
C LEU A 73 -12.96 -1.75 1.97
N ARG A 74 -14.15 -2.36 2.01
CA ARG A 74 -15.14 -2.12 3.08
C ARG A 74 -14.64 -2.58 4.44
N ASP A 75 -14.02 -3.76 4.51
CA ASP A 75 -13.48 -4.31 5.76
C ASP A 75 -12.39 -3.37 6.33
N VAL A 76 -11.42 -2.97 5.49
CA VAL A 76 -10.38 -2.01 5.88
C VAL A 76 -10.98 -0.66 6.28
N TRP A 77 -12.00 -0.19 5.55
CA TRP A 77 -12.68 1.06 5.89
C TRP A 77 -13.37 0.99 7.26
N SER A 78 -13.98 -0.13 7.60
CA SER A 78 -14.60 -0.34 8.91
C SER A 78 -13.59 -0.20 10.05
N GLU A 79 -12.38 -0.73 9.87
CA GLU A 79 -11.31 -0.65 10.88
C GLU A 79 -10.73 0.76 11.05
N ILE A 80 -10.61 1.53 9.96
CA ILE A 80 -9.92 2.83 10.00
C ILE A 80 -10.84 4.04 10.14
N SER A 81 -12.12 3.93 9.76
CA SER A 81 -13.05 5.08 9.72
C SER A 81 -13.41 5.61 11.11
N GLY A 82 -13.36 4.74 12.12
CA GLY A 82 -13.62 5.08 13.53
C GLY A 82 -12.39 5.56 14.31
N LEU A 83 -11.19 5.52 13.73
CA LEU A 83 -9.97 5.90 14.44
C LEU A 83 -9.91 7.41 14.73
N THR A 84 -9.27 7.75 15.85
CA THR A 84 -9.04 9.14 16.24
C THR A 84 -8.23 9.87 15.17
N LYS A 85 -8.80 10.98 14.66
CA LYS A 85 -8.12 11.85 13.70
C LYS A 85 -7.07 12.70 14.41
N VAL A 86 -5.87 12.72 13.86
CA VAL A 86 -4.73 13.48 14.39
C VAL A 86 -4.23 14.47 13.34
N LYS A 87 -3.40 15.44 13.74
CA LYS A 87 -2.93 16.49 12.81
C LYS A 87 -1.96 15.94 11.77
N ARG A 88 -0.96 15.15 12.19
CA ARG A 88 0.03 14.45 11.35
C ARG A 88 0.96 13.62 12.27
N PRO A 89 0.87 12.28 12.29
CA PRO A 89 1.58 11.46 13.29
C PRO A 89 3.08 11.27 12.97
N VAL A 90 3.47 11.41 11.70
CA VAL A 90 4.84 11.20 11.21
C VAL A 90 5.20 12.30 10.20
N ILE A 91 6.48 12.61 10.05
CA ILE A 91 6.96 13.49 8.98
C ILE A 91 6.68 12.82 7.64
N VAL A 92 5.79 13.42 6.85
CA VAL A 92 5.42 12.95 5.51
C VAL A 92 5.88 13.99 4.48
N PRO A 93 6.67 13.60 3.46
CA PRO A 93 7.20 14.54 2.46
C PRO A 93 6.15 15.03 1.45
N THR A 94 4.97 14.41 1.42
CA THR A 94 3.85 14.82 0.54
C THR A 94 2.83 15.66 1.31
N ASN A 95 2.32 16.70 0.65
CA ASN A 95 1.25 17.54 1.15
C ASN A 95 0.00 17.36 0.29
N ASP A 96 -0.64 16.20 0.43
CA ASP A 96 -1.91 15.91 -0.24
C ASP A 96 -3.06 16.45 0.64
N SER A 97 -3.74 17.48 0.13
CA SER A 97 -4.82 18.21 0.82
C SER A 97 -6.04 17.34 1.16
N ARG A 98 -6.14 16.15 0.55
CA ARG A 98 -7.24 15.20 0.79
C ARG A 98 -6.86 14.10 1.77
N SER A 99 -5.66 14.16 2.35
CA SER A 99 -5.21 13.21 3.36
C SER A 99 -5.89 13.48 4.69
N VAL A 100 -6.40 12.43 5.30
CA VAL A 100 -6.87 12.40 6.68
C VAL A 100 -5.90 11.53 7.46
N TRP A 101 -5.33 12.07 8.53
CA TRP A 101 -4.39 11.35 9.39
C TRP A 101 -5.12 10.76 10.60
N VAL A 102 -4.75 9.55 10.97
CA VAL A 102 -5.34 8.82 12.11
C VAL A 102 -4.23 8.28 13.01
N GLU A 103 -4.59 7.91 14.23
CA GLU A 103 -3.64 7.24 15.12
C GLU A 103 -3.17 5.91 14.52
N PRO A 104 -1.85 5.61 14.60
CA PRO A 104 -1.29 4.34 14.14
C PRO A 104 -1.67 3.22 15.10
N GLN A 105 -2.88 2.69 14.97
CA GLN A 105 -3.36 1.56 15.79
C GLN A 105 -3.48 0.26 14.97
N VAL A 106 -3.72 0.38 13.66
CA VAL A 106 -3.96 -0.76 12.78
C VAL A 106 -2.71 -1.11 11.98
N VAL A 107 -2.29 -2.37 12.03
CA VAL A 107 -1.17 -2.91 11.25
C VAL A 107 -1.69 -3.64 10.03
N CYS A 108 -0.97 -3.52 8.92
CA CYS A 108 -1.23 -4.24 7.69
C CYS A 108 0.04 -4.79 7.07
N GLU A 109 -0.15 -5.75 6.17
CA GLU A 109 0.90 -6.38 5.39
C GLU A 109 0.81 -5.90 3.93
N VAL A 110 1.95 -5.47 3.40
CA VAL A 110 2.05 -4.89 2.05
C VAL A 110 3.19 -5.54 1.30
N GLN A 111 2.92 -5.88 0.03
CA GLN A 111 3.93 -6.34 -0.91
C GLN A 111 4.43 -5.19 -1.79
N PHE A 112 5.72 -5.16 -2.11
CA PHE A 112 6.33 -4.11 -2.90
C PHE A 112 7.44 -4.66 -3.80
N ALA A 113 7.83 -3.89 -4.81
CA ALA A 113 8.87 -4.29 -5.76
C ALA A 113 10.28 -3.99 -5.26
N SER A 114 10.47 -2.82 -4.66
CA SER A 114 11.75 -2.36 -4.10
C SER A 114 11.52 -1.16 -3.18
N GLU A 115 12.49 -0.85 -2.32
CA GLU A 115 12.51 0.39 -1.54
C GLU A 115 13.33 1.46 -2.28
N THR A 116 12.95 2.74 -2.19
CA THR A 116 13.75 3.86 -2.69
C THR A 116 14.86 4.22 -1.69
N GLN A 117 15.84 5.02 -2.12
CA GLN A 117 16.88 5.54 -1.21
C GLN A 117 16.31 6.40 -0.06
N GLU A 118 15.11 6.96 -0.26
CA GLU A 118 14.38 7.75 0.74
C GLU A 118 13.53 6.88 1.68
N GLY A 119 13.56 5.55 1.53
CA GLY A 119 12.79 4.62 2.37
C GLY A 119 11.34 4.41 1.95
N LEU A 120 10.96 4.80 0.73
CA LEU A 120 9.59 4.65 0.23
C LEU A 120 9.40 3.35 -0.55
N LEU A 121 8.24 2.73 -0.41
CA LEU A 121 7.90 1.50 -1.13
C LEU A 121 7.52 1.80 -2.58
N ARG A 122 8.13 1.07 -3.52
CA ARG A 122 7.82 1.13 -4.96
C ARG A 122 6.83 0.05 -5.36
N GLU A 123 5.79 0.46 -6.10
CA GLU A 123 4.67 -0.41 -6.51
C GLU A 123 4.06 -1.21 -5.33
N PRO A 124 3.67 -0.57 -4.22
CA PRO A 124 3.08 -1.25 -3.09
C PRO A 124 1.67 -1.78 -3.42
N VAL A 125 1.37 -2.97 -2.92
CA VAL A 125 0.10 -3.69 -3.07
C VAL A 125 -0.31 -4.20 -1.70
N PHE A 126 -1.52 -3.85 -1.26
CA PHE A 126 -2.07 -4.33 -0.01
C PHE A 126 -2.30 -5.84 -0.06
N VAL A 127 -1.95 -6.55 1.00
CA VAL A 127 -2.15 -8.01 1.12
C VAL A 127 -3.26 -8.31 2.10
N ARG A 128 -3.11 -7.87 3.37
CA ARG A 128 -4.07 -8.17 4.44
C ARG A 128 -3.88 -7.24 5.65
N LEU A 129 -4.90 -7.15 6.49
CA LEU A 129 -4.77 -6.61 7.83
C LEU A 129 -4.07 -7.61 8.76
N ARG A 130 -3.41 -7.09 9.80
CA ARG A 130 -2.73 -7.85 10.84
C ARG A 130 -3.28 -7.49 12.21
N PRO A 131 -4.54 -7.86 12.51
CA PRO A 131 -5.15 -7.59 13.82
C PRO A 131 -4.44 -8.33 14.96
N ASP A 132 -3.62 -9.34 14.64
CA ASP A 132 -2.75 -10.04 15.57
C ASP A 132 -1.58 -9.19 16.09
N LEU A 133 -1.28 -8.05 15.45
CA LEU A 133 -0.20 -7.16 15.82
C LEU A 133 -0.75 -5.82 16.33
N THR A 134 -0.16 -5.32 17.41
CA THR A 134 -0.41 -3.98 17.89
C THR A 134 0.63 -3.03 17.32
N ALA A 135 0.20 -1.88 16.83
CA ALA A 135 1.09 -0.78 16.47
C ALA A 135 1.59 -0.08 17.75
N THR A 136 2.50 -0.71 18.49
CA THR A 136 3.18 -0.14 19.67
C THR A 136 4.65 0.08 19.35
#